data_AF-C4VCA4-F1
#
_entry.id   AF-C4VCA4-F1
#
_cell.length_a   1.000
_cell.length_b   1.000
_cell.length_c   1.000
_cell.angle_alpha   90.00
_cell.angle_beta   90.00
_cell.angle_gamma   90.00
#
_symmetry.space_group_name_H-M   'P 1'
#
loop_
_entity.id
_entity.type
_entity.pdbx_description
1 polymer ?
#
loop_
_entity_poly.entity_id
_entity_poly.type
_entity_poly.pdbx_seq_one_letter_code
_entity_poly.pdbx_strand_id
1 'polypeptide(L)'
;MNDIVTLCLSENTKKFFFELVEFLKEVAQFIASFKSHFNLKKYNKCNVISNLTLIETTMNEIILKFDFKEIETFLNQVIQKNDNAKLSGLNGQKVLPQILYNIRWFENKYKRYVYYIIRLKNFLKKL
;
A
#
# COMPACT_ATOMS: atom_id res chain seq x y z
N MET A 1 13.36 7.40 -19.02
CA MET A 1 13.36 6.89 -17.64
C MET A 1 13.00 8.08 -16.77
N ASN A 2 11.78 8.13 -16.23
CA ASN A 2 11.26 9.29 -15.48
C ASN A 2 11.31 8.95 -13.99
N ASP A 3 12.44 9.25 -13.34
CA ASP A 3 12.60 9.03 -11.91
C ASP A 3 11.99 10.18 -11.10
N ILE A 4 11.51 9.90 -9.88
CA ILE A 4 11.06 10.92 -8.92
C ILE A 4 12.14 11.99 -8.67
N VAL A 5 13.42 11.60 -8.79
CA VAL A 5 14.59 12.48 -8.69
C VAL A 5 14.59 13.58 -9.75
N THR A 6 14.02 13.33 -10.92
CA THR A 6 13.93 14.28 -12.04
C THR A 6 12.79 15.28 -11.91
N LEU A 7 11.91 15.13 -10.91
CA LEU A 7 10.87 16.10 -10.59
C LEU A 7 11.46 17.22 -9.73
N CYS A 8 11.13 18.48 -10.03
CA CYS A 8 11.44 19.65 -9.18
C CYS A 8 10.59 19.67 -7.90
N LEU A 9 10.75 18.64 -7.07
CA LEU A 9 10.11 18.50 -5.76
C LEU A 9 11.05 18.97 -4.66
N SER A 10 10.48 19.42 -3.54
CA SER A 10 11.26 19.70 -2.34
C SER A 10 11.90 18.41 -1.81
N GLU A 11 13.06 18.51 -1.14
CA GLU A 11 13.73 17.35 -0.55
C GLU A 11 12.84 16.60 0.45
N ASN A 12 12.04 17.33 1.23
CA ASN A 12 11.07 16.72 2.15
C ASN A 12 10.02 15.89 1.40
N THR A 13 9.54 16.37 0.26
CA THR A 13 8.57 15.64 -0.57
C THR A 13 9.20 14.39 -1.17
N LYS A 14 10.45 14.46 -1.64
CA LYS A 14 11.17 13.28 -2.16
C LYS A 14 11.39 12.24 -1.07
N LYS A 15 11.85 12.67 0.12
CA LYS A 15 12.06 11.81 1.28
C LYS A 15 10.79 11.06 1.68
N PHE A 16 9.67 11.78 1.75
CA PHE A 16 8.36 11.19 2.01
C PHE A 16 7.99 10.10 0.99
N PHE A 17 8.20 10.34 -0.31
CA PHE A 17 7.94 9.33 -1.33
C PHE A 17 8.81 8.08 -1.20
N PHE A 18 10.08 8.24 -0.85
CA PHE A 18 10.97 7.11 -0.62
C PHE A 18 10.53 6.27 0.57
N GLU A 19 10.24 6.92 1.72
CA GLU A 19 9.74 6.24 2.92
C GLU A 19 8.42 5.49 2.65
N LEU A 20 7.52 6.12 1.89
CA LEU A 20 6.27 5.52 1.43
C LEU A 20 6.50 4.25 0.59
N VAL A 21 7.44 4.27 -0.35
CA VAL A 21 7.75 3.12 -1.21
C VAL A 21 8.42 1.99 -0.42
N GLU A 22 9.37 2.32 0.47
CA GLU A 22 10.01 1.32 1.34
C GLU A 22 9.00 0.62 2.24
N PHE A 23 8.11 1.39 2.86
CA PHE A 23 7.03 0.84 3.66
C PHE A 23 6.11 -0.09 2.84
N LEU A 24 5.66 0.35 1.67
CA LEU A 24 4.81 -0.49 0.80
C LEU A 24 5.51 -1.80 0.39
N LYS A 25 6.83 -1.76 0.19
CA LYS A 25 7.65 -2.95 -0.08
C LYS A 25 7.69 -3.90 1.13
N GLU A 26 7.88 -3.39 2.33
CA GLU A 26 7.86 -4.19 3.56
C GLU A 26 6.49 -4.86 3.77
N VAL A 27 5.40 -4.13 3.57
CA VAL A 27 4.03 -4.68 3.64
C VAL A 27 3.81 -5.78 2.59
N ALA A 28 4.28 -5.57 1.36
CA ALA A 28 4.18 -6.58 0.31
C ALA A 28 5.00 -7.84 0.64
N GLN A 29 6.20 -7.68 1.19
CA GLN A 29 7.04 -8.79 1.66
C GLN A 29 6.40 -9.53 2.83
N PHE A 30 5.80 -8.83 3.79
CA PHE A 30 5.04 -9.45 4.86
C PHE A 30 3.91 -10.34 4.31
N ILE A 31 3.10 -9.81 3.38
CA ILE A 31 2.01 -10.58 2.74
C ILE A 31 2.56 -11.78 1.95
N ALA A 32 3.69 -11.64 1.25
CA ALA A 32 4.30 -12.73 0.48
C ALA A 32 4.88 -13.83 1.37
N SER A 33 5.60 -13.46 2.42
CA SER A 33 6.10 -14.38 3.46
C SER A 33 4.96 -15.08 4.19
N PHE A 34 3.80 -14.45 4.26
CA PHE A 34 2.62 -15.07 4.82
C PHE A 34 2.05 -16.18 3.90
N LYS A 35 2.02 -15.96 2.59
CA LYS A 35 1.61 -17.00 1.62
C LYS A 35 2.48 -18.26 1.73
N SER A 36 3.78 -18.13 1.98
CA SER A 36 4.68 -19.29 2.13
C SER A 36 4.43 -20.05 3.44
N HIS A 37 4.02 -19.36 4.51
CA HIS A 37 3.58 -19.99 5.77
C HIS A 37 2.26 -20.76 5.62
N PHE A 38 1.46 -20.46 4.60
CA PHE A 38 0.20 -21.13 4.28
C PHE A 38 0.36 -22.36 3.38
N ASN A 39 1.57 -22.89 3.17
CA ASN A 39 1.72 -24.24 2.63
C ASN A 39 1.21 -25.26 3.67
N LEU A 40 -0.10 -25.48 3.59
CA LEU A 40 -1.07 -26.18 4.46
C LEU A 40 -0.76 -27.65 4.77
N LYS A 41 0.48 -28.11 4.68
CA LYS A 41 0.75 -29.56 4.78
C LYS A 41 0.66 -30.15 6.19
N LYS A 42 0.42 -29.39 7.28
CA LYS A 42 0.38 -29.99 8.64
C LYS A 42 -0.19 -29.19 9.84
N TYR A 43 -0.98 -28.13 9.66
CA TYR A 43 -1.42 -27.31 10.82
C TYR A 43 -2.85 -27.63 11.29
N ASN A 44 -3.05 -27.75 12.61
CA ASN A 44 -4.39 -27.84 13.19
C ASN A 44 -5.18 -26.53 12.93
N LYS A 45 -6.50 -26.65 12.86
CA LYS A 45 -7.44 -25.57 12.55
C LYS A 45 -7.27 -24.32 13.42
N CYS A 46 -6.98 -24.48 14.72
CA CYS A 46 -6.79 -23.37 15.65
C CYS A 46 -5.56 -22.54 15.28
N ASN A 47 -4.46 -23.18 14.87
CA ASN A 47 -3.24 -22.47 14.44
C ASN A 47 -3.50 -21.63 13.19
N VAL A 48 -4.31 -22.14 12.25
CA VAL A 48 -4.69 -21.40 11.05
C VAL A 48 -5.54 -20.18 11.42
N ILE A 49 -6.52 -20.32 12.32
CA ILE A 49 -7.37 -19.21 12.77
C ILE A 49 -6.55 -18.14 13.53
N SER A 50 -5.64 -18.55 14.41
CA SER A 50 -4.74 -17.62 15.13
C SER A 50 -3.85 -16.85 14.16
N ASN A 51 -3.26 -17.53 13.18
CA ASN A 51 -2.45 -16.87 12.15
C ASN A 51 -3.28 -15.86 11.34
N LEU A 52 -4.49 -16.23 10.88
CA LEU A 52 -5.38 -15.30 10.17
C LEU A 52 -5.77 -14.09 11.03
N THR A 53 -5.97 -14.29 12.34
CA THR A 53 -6.27 -13.20 13.28
C THR A 53 -5.10 -12.25 13.41
N LEU A 54 -3.86 -12.77 13.51
CA LEU A 54 -2.67 -11.94 13.54
C LEU A 54 -2.54 -11.08 12.27
N ILE A 55 -2.77 -11.67 11.07
CA ILE A 55 -2.73 -10.87 9.83
C ILE A 55 -3.78 -9.76 9.88
N GLU A 56 -5.02 -10.08 10.26
CA GLU A 56 -6.10 -9.11 10.26
C GLU A 56 -5.76 -7.93 11.15
N THR A 57 -5.23 -8.19 12.35
CA THR A 57 -4.77 -7.15 13.27
C THR A 57 -3.63 -6.35 12.66
N THR A 58 -2.57 -6.98 12.18
CA THR A 58 -1.44 -6.29 11.53
C THR A 58 -1.92 -5.47 10.34
N MET A 59 -2.88 -5.99 9.57
CA MET A 59 -3.37 -5.30 8.41
C MET A 59 -4.22 -4.08 8.75
N ASN A 60 -5.06 -4.18 9.79
CA ASN A 60 -5.85 -3.06 10.28
C ASN A 60 -4.94 -1.99 10.90
N GLU A 61 -3.88 -2.37 11.62
CA GLU A 61 -2.90 -1.42 12.16
C GLU A 61 -2.16 -0.67 11.05
N ILE A 62 -1.76 -1.35 9.97
CA ILE A 62 -1.16 -0.71 8.80
C ILE A 62 -2.14 0.30 8.18
N ILE A 63 -3.42 -0.05 8.01
CA ILE A 63 -4.44 0.91 7.52
C ILE A 63 -4.56 2.10 8.46
N LEU A 64 -4.61 1.89 9.77
CA LEU A 64 -4.76 2.98 10.74
C LEU A 64 -3.53 3.91 10.77
N LYS A 65 -2.33 3.37 10.53
CA LYS A 65 -1.11 4.17 10.42
C LYS A 65 -0.99 4.90 9.08
N PHE A 66 -1.69 4.44 8.05
CA PHE A 66 -1.71 5.04 6.73
C PHE A 66 -3.02 5.81 6.50
N ASP A 67 -3.00 7.12 6.73
CA ASP A 67 -4.08 7.97 6.24
C ASP A 67 -3.93 8.12 4.71
N PHE A 68 -4.44 7.13 3.98
CA PHE A 68 -4.47 7.13 2.51
C PHE A 68 -5.15 8.39 1.95
N LYS A 69 -6.12 8.96 2.68
CA LYS A 69 -6.82 10.17 2.28
C LYS A 69 -5.95 11.40 2.44
N GLU A 70 -5.15 11.47 3.50
CA GLU A 70 -4.13 12.51 3.68
C GLU A 70 -3.05 12.42 2.60
N ILE A 71 -2.55 11.22 2.30
CA ILE A 71 -1.57 10.96 1.23
C ILE A 71 -2.14 11.39 -0.13
N GLU A 72 -3.37 11.00 -0.43
CA GLU A 72 -4.06 11.40 -1.66
C GLU A 72 -4.24 12.92 -1.75
N THR A 73 -4.66 13.56 -0.65
CA THR A 73 -4.84 15.02 -0.58
C THR A 73 -3.52 15.74 -0.85
N PHE A 74 -2.45 15.32 -0.18
CA PHE A 74 -1.11 15.84 -0.38
C PHE A 74 -0.64 15.70 -1.83
N LEU A 75 -0.83 14.52 -2.45
CA LEU A 75 -0.44 14.28 -3.82
C LEU A 75 -1.20 15.14 -4.82
N ASN A 76 -2.51 15.30 -4.62
CA ASN A 76 -3.33 16.18 -5.44
C ASN A 76 -2.84 17.64 -5.36
N GLN A 77 -2.45 18.12 -4.17
CA GLN A 77 -1.88 19.46 -4.00
C GLN A 77 -0.54 19.61 -4.74
N VAL A 78 0.35 18.59 -4.66
CA VAL A 78 1.64 18.59 -5.36
C VAL A 78 1.45 18.58 -6.88
N ILE A 79 0.49 17.79 -7.39
CA ILE A 79 0.14 17.74 -8.82
C ILE A 79 -0.36 19.11 -9.29
N GLN A 80 -1.35 19.69 -8.60
CA GLN A 80 -1.91 21.01 -8.96
C GLN A 80 -0.85 22.11 -8.98
N LYS A 81 0.07 22.11 -8.00
CA LYS A 81 1.16 23.10 -7.93
C LYS A 81 2.13 22.97 -9.12
N ASN A 82 2.44 21.74 -9.54
CA ASN A 82 3.32 21.49 -10.69
C ASN A 82 2.64 21.78 -12.03
N ASP A 83 1.35 21.52 -12.18
CA ASP A 83 0.59 21.84 -13.39
C ASP A 83 0.51 23.36 -13.60
N ASN A 84 0.28 24.13 -12.52
CA ASN A 84 0.23 25.59 -12.55
C ASN A 84 1.58 26.26 -12.89
N ALA A 85 2.71 25.58 -12.66
CA ALA A 85 4.05 26.12 -12.85
C ALA A 85 4.53 26.15 -14.31
N LYS A 86 3.68 25.81 -15.30
CA LYS A 86 4.08 25.69 -16.72
C LYS A 86 5.34 24.82 -16.92
N LEU A 87 5.42 23.68 -16.25
CA LEU A 87 6.42 22.63 -16.54
C LEU A 87 6.07 21.85 -17.83
N SER A 88 5.60 22.56 -18.84
CA SER A 88 5.24 22.05 -20.17
C SER A 88 6.50 21.71 -20.94
N GLY A 89 7.02 20.50 -20.74
CA GLY A 89 8.14 20.00 -21.54
C GLY A 89 8.84 18.77 -21.01
N LEU A 90 8.68 18.42 -19.74
CA LEU A 90 9.36 17.26 -19.16
C LEU A 90 8.41 16.07 -19.05
N ASN A 91 8.89 14.91 -19.52
CA ASN A 91 8.24 13.60 -19.37
C ASN A 91 7.83 13.25 -17.91
N GLY A 92 8.24 14.04 -16.91
CA GLY A 92 7.80 13.99 -15.51
C GLY A 92 6.31 14.30 -15.26
N GLN A 93 5.58 14.89 -16.21
CA GLN A 93 4.13 15.17 -16.09
C GLN A 93 3.28 13.91 -15.79
N LYS A 94 3.74 12.72 -16.16
CA LYS A 94 3.00 11.46 -15.95
C LYS A 94 3.35 10.72 -14.65
N VAL A 95 4.42 11.11 -13.96
CA VAL A 95 4.94 10.33 -12.83
C VAL A 95 4.07 10.49 -11.59
N LEU A 96 3.70 11.73 -11.22
CA LEU A 96 2.88 11.99 -10.03
C LEU A 96 1.45 11.41 -10.16
N PRO A 97 0.73 11.58 -11.29
CA PRO A 97 -0.55 10.91 -11.49
C PRO A 97 -0.43 9.37 -11.44
N GLN A 98 0.65 8.81 -11.98
CA GLN A 98 0.89 7.36 -11.91
C GLN A 98 1.15 6.88 -10.48
N ILE A 99 1.90 7.64 -9.67
CA ILE A 99 2.12 7.33 -8.25
C ILE A 99 0.78 7.36 -7.50
N LEU A 100 -0.03 8.40 -7.71
CA LEU A 100 -1.36 8.50 -7.12
C LEU A 100 -2.25 7.33 -7.53
N TYR A 101 -2.24 6.96 -8.81
CA TYR A 101 -2.96 5.78 -9.30
C TYR A 101 -2.50 4.50 -8.61
N ASN A 102 -1.18 4.28 -8.48
CA ASN A 102 -0.62 3.10 -7.84
C ASN A 102 -1.01 3.01 -6.37
N ILE A 103 -1.03 4.14 -5.64
CA ILE A 103 -1.45 4.20 -4.23
C ILE A 103 -2.93 3.85 -4.09
N ARG A 104 -3.80 4.46 -4.88
CA ARG A 104 -5.25 4.14 -4.91
C ARG A 104 -5.50 2.67 -5.26
N TRP A 105 -4.74 2.14 -6.22
CA TRP A 105 -4.85 0.73 -6.60
C TRP A 105 -4.41 -0.20 -5.46
N PHE A 106 -3.30 0.12 -4.79
CA PHE A 106 -2.81 -0.61 -3.63
C PHE A 106 -3.85 -0.63 -2.51
N GLU A 107 -4.39 0.53 -2.14
CA GLU A 107 -5.42 0.66 -1.09
C GLU A 107 -6.64 -0.24 -1.38
N ASN A 108 -7.16 -0.20 -2.61
CA ASN A 108 -8.28 -1.03 -3.01
C ASN A 108 -7.96 -2.53 -2.93
N LYS A 109 -6.78 -2.92 -3.39
CA LYS A 109 -6.33 -4.32 -3.32
C LYS A 109 -6.15 -4.77 -1.88
N TYR A 110 -5.63 -3.90 -1.03
CA TYR A 110 -5.43 -4.12 0.39
C TYR A 110 -6.76 -4.35 1.12
N LYS A 111 -7.74 -3.46 0.92
CA LYS A 111 -9.11 -3.61 1.44
C LYS A 111 -9.74 -4.97 1.06
N ARG A 112 -9.52 -5.41 -0.18
CA ARG A 112 -9.98 -6.74 -0.64
C ARG A 112 -9.28 -7.88 0.10
N TYR A 113 -7.98 -7.79 0.33
CA TYR A 113 -7.27 -8.83 1.09
C TYR A 113 -7.80 -8.95 2.52
N VAL A 114 -7.98 -7.83 3.23
CA VAL A 114 -8.58 -7.83 4.57
C VAL A 114 -9.95 -8.50 4.55
N TYR A 115 -10.81 -8.13 3.59
CA TYR A 115 -12.13 -8.75 3.41
C TYR A 115 -12.05 -10.28 3.24
N TYR A 116 -11.16 -10.78 2.37
CA TYR A 116 -11.02 -12.22 2.14
C TYR A 116 -10.45 -12.97 3.35
N ILE A 117 -9.52 -12.37 4.09
CA ILE A 117 -8.98 -12.94 5.33
C ILE A 117 -10.08 -13.07 6.38
N ILE A 118 -10.87 -12.02 6.60
CA ILE A 118 -12.01 -12.04 7.54
C ILE A 118 -13.01 -13.13 7.12
N ARG A 119 -13.35 -13.20 5.83
CA ARG A 119 -14.29 -14.21 5.30
C ARG A 119 -13.78 -15.63 5.50
N LEU A 120 -12.50 -15.89 5.21
CA LEU A 120 -11.87 -17.19 5.42
C LEU A 120 -11.84 -17.57 6.90
N LYS A 121 -11.46 -16.64 7.79
CA LYS A 121 -11.47 -16.83 9.24
C LYS A 121 -12.87 -17.23 9.74
N ASN A 122 -13.90 -16.52 9.29
CA ASN A 122 -15.29 -16.79 9.68
C ASN A 122 -15.79 -18.14 9.15
N PHE A 123 -15.38 -18.54 7.95
CA PHE A 123 -15.69 -19.87 7.41
C PHE A 123 -15.05 -20.98 8.26
N LEU A 124 -13.75 -20.85 8.57
CA LEU A 124 -13.04 -21.83 9.39
C LEU A 124 -13.63 -21.97 10.80
N LYS A 125 -14.16 -20.90 11.39
CA LYS A 125 -14.85 -20.97 12.70
C LYS A 125 -16.15 -21.79 12.67
N LYS A 126 -16.76 -21.99 11.49
CA LYS A 126 -18.04 -22.72 11.32
C LYS A 126 -17.86 -24.20 10.97
N LEU A 127 -16.72 -24.57 10.38
CA LEU A 127 -16.26 -25.96 10.35
C LEU A 127 -15.98 -26.44 11.78
#